data_AF-A0A7L4GRH0-F1
#
_entry.id   AF-A0A7L4GRH0-F1
#
_cell.length_a   1.000
_cell.length_b   1.000
_cell.length_c   1.000
_cell.angle_alpha   90.00
_cell.angle_beta   90.00
_cell.angle_gamma   90.00
#
_symmetry.space_group_name_H-M   'P 1'
#
loop_
_entity.id
_entity.type
_entity.pdbx_description
1 polymer ?
#
loop_
_entity_poly.entity_id
_entity_poly.type
_entity_poly.pdbx_seq_one_letter_code
_entity_poly.pdbx_strand_id
1 'polypeptide(L)'
;HVGQVKTIVVHPHFHMLSCDSDIALMQLGVPLECSAALRAVCQSNSTETLSSSLCTASGWGIIEEGGSSDFASRLLQQTQAPVLENEICERNYYFSQPGGITARMLCAGFVSVGGQDS
;
A
#
# COMPACT_ATOMS: atom_id res chain seq x y z
N HIS A 1 -6.70 17.57 13.05
CA HIS A 1 -5.39 18.28 13.01
C HIS A 1 -4.93 18.35 11.57
N VAL A 2 -4.50 19.52 11.10
CA VAL A 2 -3.84 19.68 9.80
C VAL A 2 -2.36 19.97 10.08
N GLY A 3 -1.46 19.11 9.61
CA GLY A 3 -0.02 19.26 9.79
C GLY A 3 0.62 19.82 8.52
N GLN A 4 1.50 20.82 8.66
CA GLN A 4 2.24 21.34 7.52
C GLN A 4 3.42 20.41 7.17
N VAL A 5 3.57 20.11 5.88
CA VAL A 5 4.74 19.39 5.37
C VAL A 5 5.88 20.39 5.16
N LYS A 6 7.05 20.08 5.72
CA LYS A 6 8.27 20.88 5.57
C LYS A 6 9.06 20.46 4.34
N THR A 7 9.23 19.16 4.16
CA THR A 7 10.06 18.57 3.10
C THR A 7 9.45 17.28 2.60
N ILE A 8 9.54 17.04 1.30
CA ILE A 8 9.20 15.76 0.66
C ILE A 8 10.48 15.23 0.02
N VAL A 9 10.82 13.97 0.31
CA VAL A 9 11.96 13.26 -0.28
C VAL A 9 11.41 12.06 -1.05
N VAL A 10 11.42 12.16 -2.38
CA VAL A 10 11.03 11.06 -3.29
C VAL A 10 12.21 10.11 -3.46
N HIS A 11 11.94 8.81 -3.56
CA HIS A 11 13.00 7.84 -3.82
C HIS A 11 13.74 8.15 -5.14
N PRO A 12 15.08 8.23 -5.15
CA PRO A 12 15.85 8.68 -6.31
C PRO A 12 15.74 7.75 -7.53
N HIS A 13 15.33 6.50 -7.31
CA HIS A 13 15.12 5.50 -8.37
C HIS A 13 13.64 5.26 -8.69
N PHE A 14 12.73 6.16 -8.28
CA PHE A 14 11.32 6.03 -8.67
C PHE A 14 11.20 6.00 -10.20
N HIS A 15 10.56 4.96 -10.73
CA HIS A 15 10.36 4.78 -12.15
C HIS A 15 8.87 4.75 -12.49
N MET A 16 8.39 5.82 -13.13
CA MET A 16 6.97 6.08 -13.36
C MET A 16 6.26 4.97 -14.17
N LEU A 17 6.90 4.39 -15.18
CA LEU A 17 6.23 3.42 -16.06
C LEU A 17 5.99 2.07 -15.40
N SER A 18 6.91 1.63 -14.54
CA SER A 18 6.81 0.35 -13.83
C SER A 18 6.34 0.51 -12.38
N CYS A 19 6.08 1.74 -11.93
CA CYS A 19 5.85 2.09 -10.52
C CYS A 19 6.93 1.54 -9.58
N ASP A 20 8.16 1.38 -10.08
CA ASP A 20 9.22 0.78 -9.29
C ASP A 20 9.81 1.79 -8.31
N SER A 21 10.12 1.32 -7.10
CA SER A 21 10.54 2.17 -5.98
C SER A 21 9.56 3.30 -5.66
N ASP A 22 8.25 3.02 -5.71
CA ASP A 22 7.18 3.96 -5.34
C ASP A 22 7.10 4.15 -3.82
N ILE A 23 8.01 4.99 -3.30
CA ILE A 23 8.06 5.38 -1.91
C ILE A 23 8.59 6.82 -1.77
N ALA A 24 8.03 7.56 -0.82
CA ALA A 24 8.48 8.90 -0.45
C ALA A 24 8.40 9.11 1.06
N LEU A 25 9.28 9.97 1.58
CA LEU A 25 9.26 10.41 2.97
C LEU A 25 8.76 11.85 3.06
N MET A 26 7.84 12.10 4.00
CA MET A 26 7.33 13.43 4.30
C MET A 26 7.76 13.84 5.70
N GLN A 27 8.54 14.91 5.80
CA GLN A 27 8.92 15.52 7.07
C GLN A 27 7.88 16.57 7.46
N LEU A 28 7.28 16.42 8.64
CA LEU A 28 6.37 17.41 9.20
C LEU A 28 7.14 18.64 9.72
N GLY A 29 6.55 19.82 9.60
CA GLY A 29 7.12 21.07 10.11
C GLY A 29 7.14 21.14 11.64
N VAL A 30 6.20 20.46 12.29
CA VAL A 30 6.12 20.31 13.75
C VAL A 30 6.01 18.82 14.07
N PRO A 31 6.79 18.30 15.03
CA PRO A 31 6.67 16.92 15.49
C PRO A 31 5.25 16.60 15.97
N LEU A 32 4.82 15.35 15.78
CA LEU A 32 3.55 14.86 16.32
C LEU A 32 3.78 14.32 17.72
N GLU A 33 2.86 14.65 18.63
CA GLU A 33 2.81 14.05 19.97
C GLU A 33 2.08 12.70 19.90
N CYS A 34 2.77 11.64 20.31
CA CYS A 34 2.20 10.30 20.35
C CYS A 34 1.07 10.22 21.39
N SER A 35 0.00 9.50 21.05
CA SER A 35 -1.16 9.28 21.91
C SER A 35 -1.76 7.90 21.67
N ALA A 36 -2.84 7.54 22.38
CA ALA A 36 -3.56 6.30 22.12
C ALA A 36 -4.07 6.20 20.67
N ALA A 37 -4.43 7.33 20.06
CA ALA A 37 -4.92 7.40 18.69
C ALA A 37 -3.81 7.66 17.64
N LEU A 38 -2.59 8.01 18.06
CA LEU A 38 -1.48 8.37 17.17
C LEU A 38 -0.21 7.66 17.62
N ARG A 39 0.20 6.64 16.87
CA ARG A 39 1.43 5.88 17.12
C ARG A 39 2.13 5.59 15.81
N ALA A 40 3.47 5.55 15.86
CA ALA A 40 4.28 5.13 14.73
C ALA A 40 4.10 3.62 14.49
N VAL A 41 4.13 3.22 13.22
CA VAL A 41 4.22 1.81 12.83
C VAL A 41 5.67 1.31 13.00
N CYS A 42 5.83 0.04 13.31
CA CYS A 42 7.14 -0.59 13.35
C CYS A 42 7.71 -0.72 11.93
N GLN A 43 9.00 -0.48 11.78
CA GLN A 43 9.70 -0.83 10.54
C GLN A 43 9.94 -2.34 10.51
N SER A 44 9.70 -2.99 9.36
CA SER A 44 9.99 -4.41 9.20
C SER A 44 11.51 -4.64 9.19
N ASN A 45 11.92 -5.81 9.69
CA ASN A 45 13.30 -6.26 9.52
C ASN A 45 13.47 -6.85 8.11
N SER A 46 14.60 -6.57 7.45
CA SER A 46 14.86 -6.93 6.06
C SER A 46 14.98 -8.45 5.78
N THR A 47 14.72 -9.30 6.77
CA THR A 47 14.87 -10.76 6.71
C THR A 47 13.57 -11.52 6.91
N GLU A 48 12.43 -10.84 7.04
CA GLU A 48 11.14 -11.50 7.22
C GLU A 48 10.59 -12.05 5.90
N THR A 49 10.42 -13.37 5.83
CA THR A 49 9.68 -14.02 4.76
C THR A 49 8.19 -13.81 5.00
N LEU A 50 7.55 -12.97 4.19
CA LEU A 50 6.13 -12.61 4.34
C LEU A 50 5.17 -13.53 3.58
N SER A 51 5.66 -14.54 2.86
CA SER A 51 4.81 -15.43 2.04
C SER A 51 3.74 -16.10 2.89
N SER A 52 2.49 -16.12 2.40
CA SER A 52 1.30 -16.68 3.07
C SER A 52 0.89 -16.02 4.40
N SER A 53 1.53 -14.91 4.79
CA SER A 53 1.08 -14.13 5.94
C SER A 53 -0.18 -13.32 5.59
N LEU A 54 -1.09 -13.17 6.56
CA LEU A 54 -2.26 -12.32 6.39
C LEU A 54 -1.88 -10.87 6.72
N CYS A 55 -1.91 -9.99 5.73
CA CYS A 55 -1.68 -8.57 5.91
C CYS A 55 -3.00 -7.82 6.08
N THR A 56 -2.93 -6.65 6.71
CA THR A 56 -4.06 -5.75 6.91
C THR A 56 -3.85 -4.49 6.08
N ALA A 57 -4.82 -4.16 5.24
CA ALA A 57 -4.90 -2.87 4.56
C ALA A 57 -6.02 -2.05 5.19
N SER A 58 -5.79 -0.75 5.41
CA SER A 58 -6.79 0.16 5.97
C SER A 58 -6.78 1.50 5.23
N GLY A 59 -7.94 2.15 5.16
CA GLY A 59 -8.08 3.41 4.44
C GLY A 59 -9.52 3.89 4.30
N TRP A 60 -9.69 4.99 3.58
CA TRP A 60 -10.97 5.64 3.30
C TRP A 60 -11.31 5.61 1.81
N GLY A 61 -10.80 4.61 1.08
CA GLY A 61 -10.99 4.48 -0.36
C GLY A 61 -12.47 4.31 -0.75
N ILE A 62 -12.69 4.22 -2.06
CA ILE A 62 -13.98 3.84 -2.63
C ILE A 62 -14.26 2.40 -2.20
N ILE A 63 -15.48 2.14 -1.72
CA ILE A 63 -15.91 0.84 -1.17
C ILE A 63 -16.76 0.01 -2.14
N GLU A 64 -17.11 0.59 -3.29
CA GLU A 64 -17.89 -0.05 -4.34
C GLU A 64 -17.12 0.03 -5.66
N GLU A 65 -16.92 -1.12 -6.29
CA GLU A 65 -16.23 -1.22 -7.58
C GLU A 65 -16.90 -0.31 -8.63
N GLY A 66 -16.12 0.54 -9.29
CA GLY A 66 -16.63 1.51 -10.27
C GLY A 66 -17.31 2.75 -9.68
N GLY A 67 -17.33 2.92 -8.35
CA GLY A 67 -17.79 4.13 -7.70
C GLY A 67 -16.95 5.36 -8.04
N SER A 68 -17.55 6.55 -8.02
CA SER A 68 -16.79 7.82 -8.07
C SER A 68 -16.13 8.11 -6.73
N SER A 69 -15.20 9.07 -6.70
CA SER A 69 -14.56 9.56 -5.47
C SER A 69 -15.56 10.07 -4.42
N ASP A 70 -16.79 10.42 -4.82
CA ASP A 70 -17.85 10.86 -3.91
C ASP A 70 -18.39 9.69 -3.04
N PHE A 71 -18.11 8.45 -3.44
CA PHE A 71 -18.44 7.22 -2.71
C PHE A 71 -17.30 6.74 -1.81
N ALA A 72 -16.23 7.53 -1.65
CA ALA A 72 -15.20 7.26 -0.66
C ALA A 72 -15.80 7.20 0.76
N SER A 73 -15.39 6.21 1.54
CA SER A 73 -15.97 6.02 2.88
C SER A 73 -15.59 7.16 3.82
N ARG A 74 -16.56 7.65 4.59
CA ARG A 74 -16.31 8.61 5.68
C ARG A 74 -15.73 7.96 6.94
N LEU A 75 -15.82 6.64 7.03
CA LEU A 75 -15.33 5.85 8.16
C LEU A 75 -14.12 5.04 7.71
N LEU A 76 -13.11 4.92 8.58
CA LEU A 76 -11.94 4.09 8.30
C LEU A 76 -12.41 2.65 8.04
N GLN A 77 -12.07 2.13 6.87
CA GLN A 77 -12.28 0.74 6.52
C GLN A 77 -10.99 -0.05 6.71
N GLN A 78 -11.14 -1.36 6.86
CA GLN A 78 -10.03 -2.29 6.94
C GLN A 78 -10.42 -3.60 6.26
N THR A 79 -9.48 -4.20 5.55
CA THR A 79 -9.60 -5.54 4.99
C THR A 79 -8.34 -6.36 5.29
N GLN A 80 -8.48 -7.68 5.21
CA GLN A 80 -7.38 -8.62 5.37
C GLN A 80 -7.17 -9.37 4.05
N ALA A 81 -5.93 -9.49 3.63
CA ALA A 81 -5.56 -10.20 2.42
C ALA A 81 -4.29 -11.03 2.66
N PRO A 82 -4.18 -12.23 2.07
CA PRO A 82 -2.96 -13.01 2.16
C PRO A 82 -1.90 -12.41 1.24
N VAL A 83 -0.66 -12.38 1.71
CA VAL A 83 0.50 -12.09 0.86
C VAL A 83 0.69 -13.25 -0.13
N LEU A 84 0.79 -12.89 -1.40
CA LEU A 84 0.99 -13.79 -2.51
C LEU A 84 2.47 -13.82 -2.91
N GLU A 85 2.92 -14.97 -3.40
CA GLU A 85 4.24 -15.06 -4.04
C GLU A 85 4.26 -14.22 -5.33
N ASN A 86 5.39 -13.58 -5.60
CA ASN A 86 5.52 -12.70 -6.76
C ASN A 86 5.28 -13.46 -8.07
N GLU A 87 5.64 -14.75 -8.14
CA GLU A 87 5.38 -15.61 -9.30
C GLU A 87 3.89 -15.82 -9.56
N ILE A 88 3.08 -15.90 -8.49
CA ILE A 88 1.62 -15.99 -8.58
C ILE A 88 1.08 -14.66 -9.09
N CYS A 89 1.57 -13.53 -8.57
CA CYS A 89 1.08 -12.22 -9.00
C CYS A 89 1.49 -11.83 -10.41
N GLU A 90 2.70 -12.20 -10.83
CA GLU A 90 3.18 -12.01 -12.19
C GLU A 90 2.23 -12.67 -13.19
N ARG A 91 1.86 -13.92 -12.93
CA ARG A 91 0.98 -14.70 -13.80
C ARG A 91 -0.46 -14.18 -13.83
N ASN A 92 -1.00 -13.76 -12.69
CA ASN A 92 -2.44 -13.46 -12.56
C ASN A 92 -2.78 -11.98 -12.78
N TYR A 93 -1.90 -11.05 -12.40
CA TYR A 93 -2.20 -9.62 -12.35
C TYR A 93 -1.28 -8.75 -13.22
N TYR A 94 -0.03 -9.17 -13.41
CA TYR A 94 0.98 -8.35 -14.10
C TYR A 94 1.36 -8.82 -15.52
N PHE A 95 0.70 -9.87 -16.05
CA PHE A 95 1.06 -10.46 -17.35
C PHE A 95 1.05 -9.47 -18.54
N SER A 96 0.30 -8.35 -18.43
CA SER A 96 0.23 -7.28 -19.44
C SER A 96 0.81 -5.94 -18.96
N GLN A 97 1.40 -5.88 -17.75
CA GLN A 97 1.91 -4.65 -17.17
C GLN A 97 3.37 -4.41 -17.60
N PRO A 98 3.72 -3.22 -18.12
CA PRO A 98 5.10 -2.88 -18.45
C PRO A 98 6.01 -2.93 -17.21
N GLY A 99 6.94 -3.88 -17.18
CA GLY A 99 7.92 -4.02 -16.09
C GLY A 99 7.59 -5.09 -15.05
N GLY A 100 6.41 -5.72 -15.12
CA GLY A 100 6.01 -6.81 -14.22
C GLY A 100 6.02 -6.41 -12.73
N ILE A 101 5.93 -7.40 -11.85
CA ILE A 101 6.20 -7.22 -10.42
C ILE A 101 7.71 -7.28 -10.15
N THR A 102 8.28 -6.23 -9.55
CA THR A 102 9.71 -6.21 -9.25
C THR A 102 10.02 -6.79 -7.87
N ALA A 103 11.29 -7.14 -7.62
CA ALA A 103 11.74 -7.64 -6.30
C ALA A 103 11.59 -6.62 -5.15
N ARG A 104 11.26 -5.36 -5.43
CA ARG A 104 11.00 -4.30 -4.44
C ARG A 104 9.50 -4.13 -4.14
N MET A 105 8.65 -4.97 -4.74
CA MET A 105 7.21 -4.96 -4.57
C MET A 105 6.74 -6.23 -3.86
N LEU A 106 5.61 -6.12 -3.17
CA LEU A 106 4.87 -7.22 -2.58
C LEU A 106 3.44 -7.19 -3.12
N CYS A 107 2.83 -8.35 -3.18
CA CYS A 107 1.47 -8.52 -3.67
C CYS A 107 0.62 -9.21 -2.60
N ALA A 108 -0.63 -8.77 -2.45
CA ALA A 108 -1.57 -9.37 -1.52
C ALA A 108 -2.97 -9.31 -2.12
N GLY A 109 -3.75 -10.37 -1.92
CA GLY A 109 -5.09 -10.49 -2.50
C GLY A 109 -5.54 -11.94 -2.62
N PHE A 110 -6.78 -12.15 -3.05
CA PHE A 110 -7.32 -13.49 -3.24
C PHE A 110 -7.33 -13.83 -4.73
N VAL A 111 -6.48 -14.79 -5.12
CA VAL A 111 -6.51 -15.33 -6.48
C VAL A 111 -7.90 -15.93 -6.71
N SER A 112 -8.67 -15.36 -7.65
CA SER A 112 -10.05 -15.72 -8.06
C SER A 112 -11.26 -15.10 -7.33
N VAL A 113 -11.07 -14.33 -6.26
CA VAL A 113 -12.18 -13.59 -5.61
C VAL A 113 -11.87 -12.10 -5.72
N GLY A 114 -12.40 -11.44 -6.75
CA GLY A 114 -12.45 -9.97 -6.80
C GLY A 114 -13.49 -9.42 -5.80
N GLY A 115 -13.46 -8.12 -5.53
CA GLY A 115 -14.47 -7.44 -4.71
C GLY A 115 -14.07 -7.10 -3.27
N GLN A 116 -12.88 -7.50 -2.81
CA GLN A 116 -12.34 -7.08 -1.50
C GLN A 116 -11.19 -6.07 -1.60
N ASP A 117 -10.51 -6.05 -2.75
CA ASP A 117 -9.31 -5.28 -3.07
C ASP A 117 -9.43 -4.46 -4.38
N SER A 118 -10.63 -4.45 -4.98
CA SER A 118 -10.98 -3.82 -6.26
C SER A 118 -11.81 -2.55 -6.09
#